data_AF-A0A3A5ICY4-F1
#
_entry.id   AF-A0A3A5ICY4-F1
#
_cell.length_a   1.000
_cell.length_b   1.000
_cell.length_c   1.000
_cell.angle_alpha   90.00
_cell.angle_beta   90.00
_cell.angle_gamma   90.00
#
_symmetry.space_group_name_H-M   'P 1'
#
loop_
_entity.id
_entity.type
_entity.pdbx_description
1 polymer ?
#
loop_
_entity_poly.entity_id
_entity_poly.type
_entity_poly.pdbx_seq_one_letter_code
_entity_poly.pdbx_strand_id
1 'polypeptide(L)'
;MSETLVNNLTGLSGLLLGVLCIIIIYFINRRVGRNKRLFDERQQYVTARSKAAAWNATSVILLAAWAFIIIFDGISFSFFLMTGIWVAHNLSLIVTSVYFSNQN
;
A
#
# COMPACT_ATOMS: atom_id res chain seq x y z
N MET A 1 3.25 -34.46 -6.27
CA MET A 1 3.00 -33.02 -6.52
C MET A 1 4.33 -32.39 -6.91
N SER A 2 4.44 -31.65 -8.01
CA SER A 2 5.74 -31.05 -8.39
C SER A 2 6.13 -29.96 -7.39
N GLU A 3 7.42 -29.82 -7.08
CA GLU A 3 7.92 -28.79 -6.16
C GLU A 3 7.50 -27.38 -6.59
N THR A 4 7.46 -27.13 -7.90
CA THR A 4 6.97 -25.88 -8.49
C THR A 4 5.51 -25.59 -8.12
N LEU A 5 4.65 -26.61 -8.13
CA LEU A 5 3.24 -26.46 -7.81
C LEU A 5 3.04 -26.20 -6.30
N VAL A 6 3.84 -26.85 -5.45
CA VAL A 6 3.83 -26.60 -3.99
C VAL A 6 4.25 -25.16 -3.69
N ASN A 7 5.35 -24.69 -4.27
CA ASN A 7 5.85 -23.33 -4.05
C ASN A 7 4.84 -22.27 -4.51
N ASN A 8 4.21 -22.47 -5.66
CA ASN A 8 3.17 -21.56 -6.16
C ASN A 8 1.94 -21.51 -5.24
N LEU A 9 1.49 -22.68 -4.76
CA LEU A 9 0.36 -22.76 -3.83
C LEU A 9 0.67 -22.11 -2.48
N THR A 10 1.89 -22.28 -1.96
CA THR A 10 2.33 -21.62 -0.73
C THR A 10 2.43 -20.10 -0.90
N GLY A 11 2.91 -19.62 -2.04
CA GLY A 11 2.91 -18.18 -2.35
C GLY A 11 1.50 -17.60 -2.40
N LEU A 12 0.58 -18.31 -3.06
CA LEU A 12 -0.84 -17.93 -3.17
C LEU A 12 -1.55 -17.94 -1.81
N SER A 13 -1.28 -18.92 -0.96
CA SER A 13 -1.89 -19.00 0.37
C SER A 13 -1.43 -17.86 1.28
N GLY A 14 -0.15 -17.46 1.18
CA GLY A 14 0.38 -16.28 1.85
C GLY A 14 -0.32 -14.99 1.41
N LEU A 15 -0.55 -14.81 0.10
CA LEU A 15 -1.29 -13.68 -0.43
C LEU A 15 -2.75 -13.66 0.06
N LEU A 16 -3.43 -14.81 0.05
CA LEU A 16 -4.80 -14.94 0.52
C LEU A 16 -4.91 -14.57 2.00
N LEU A 17 -3.98 -15.04 2.83
CA LEU A 17 -3.93 -14.68 4.25
C LEU A 17 -3.71 -13.17 4.45
N GLY A 18 -2.81 -12.56 3.67
CA GLY A 18 -2.61 -11.11 3.69
C GLY A 18 -3.88 -10.32 3.35
N VAL A 19 -4.61 -10.72 2.30
CA VAL A 19 -5.90 -10.11 1.94
C VAL A 19 -6.92 -10.27 3.07
N LEU A 20 -6.98 -11.44 3.70
CA LEU A 20 -7.89 -11.72 4.81
C LEU A 20 -7.58 -10.82 6.02
N CYS A 21 -6.30 -10.63 6.35
CA CYS A 21 -5.88 -9.68 7.39
C CYS A 21 -6.30 -8.23 7.07
N ILE A 22 -6.12 -7.76 5.83
CA ILE A 22 -6.55 -6.42 5.40
C ILE A 22 -8.06 -6.25 5.59
N ILE A 23 -8.84 -7.25 5.19
CA ILE A 23 -10.31 -7.23 5.35
C ILE A 23 -10.69 -7.13 6.83
N ILE A 24 -10.07 -7.92 7.70
CA ILE A 24 -10.32 -7.86 9.15
C ILE A 24 -9.99 -6.47 9.70
N ILE A 25 -8.82 -5.93 9.38
CA ILE A 25 -8.39 -4.59 9.83
C ILE A 25 -9.37 -3.52 9.35
N TYR A 26 -9.85 -3.63 8.10
CA TYR A 26 -10.85 -2.72 7.55
C TYR A 26 -12.15 -2.75 8.36
N PHE A 27 -12.69 -3.94 8.68
CA PHE A 27 -13.91 -4.06 9.47
C PHE A 27 -13.74 -3.53 10.90
N ILE A 28 -12.61 -3.78 11.55
CA ILE A 28 -12.29 -3.24 12.88
C ILE A 28 -12.26 -1.71 12.83
N ASN A 29 -11.52 -1.14 11.87
CA ASN A 29 -11.45 0.31 11.68
C ASN A 29 -12.83 0.91 11.41
N ARG A 30 -13.66 0.25 10.58
CA ARG A 30 -15.03 0.70 10.31
C ARG A 30 -15.89 0.69 11.58
N ARG A 31 -15.79 -0.34 12.41
CA ARG A 31 -16.57 -0.47 13.64
C ARG A 31 -16.16 0.53 14.72
N VAL A 32 -14.86 0.66 14.99
CA VAL A 32 -14.31 1.66 15.92
C VAL A 32 -14.65 3.07 15.44
N GLY A 33 -14.57 3.27 14.13
CA GLY A 33 -14.79 4.54 13.50
C GLY A 33 -16.19 5.12 13.66
N ARG A 34 -17.22 4.27 13.60
CA ARG A 34 -18.61 4.66 13.86
C ARG A 34 -18.83 5.14 15.30
N ASN A 35 -18.05 4.62 16.25
CA ASN A 35 -18.20 4.93 17.67
C ASN A 35 -17.42 6.19 18.11
N LYS A 36 -16.39 6.61 17.36
CA LYS A 36 -15.45 7.68 17.74
C LYS A 36 -15.63 9.03 17.03
N ARG A 37 -16.80 9.32 16.45
CA ARG A 37 -17.06 10.58 15.69
C ARG A 37 -16.00 10.86 14.61
N LEU A 38 -15.64 9.86 13.79
CA LEU A 38 -14.65 10.00 12.71
C LEU A 38 -14.96 11.08 11.65
N PHE A 39 -16.16 11.65 11.67
CA PHE A 39 -16.62 12.66 10.71
C PHE A 39 -16.53 14.09 11.24
N ASP A 40 -15.96 14.28 12.42
CA ASP A 40 -15.64 15.61 12.95
C ASP A 40 -14.43 16.21 12.21
N GLU A 41 -14.41 17.52 12.01
CA GLU A 41 -13.39 18.25 11.23
C GLU A 41 -11.97 17.99 11.79
N ARG A 42 -11.85 17.89 13.12
CA ARG A 42 -10.58 17.54 13.78
C ARG A 42 -10.07 16.15 13.39
N GLN A 43 -10.97 15.17 13.28
CA GLN A 43 -10.60 13.81 12.87
C GLN A 43 -10.25 13.76 11.37
N GLN A 44 -10.95 14.53 10.54
CA GLN A 44 -10.61 14.67 9.12
C GLN A 44 -9.22 15.28 8.93
N TYR A 45 -8.88 16.33 9.70
CA TYR A 45 -7.54 16.94 9.67
C TYR A 45 -6.44 15.96 10.09
N VAL A 46 -6.62 15.24 11.21
CA VAL A 46 -5.66 14.22 11.67
C VAL A 46 -5.53 13.09 10.64
N THR A 47 -6.63 12.66 10.03
CA THR A 47 -6.63 11.60 9.01
C THR A 47 -5.93 12.05 7.72
N ALA A 48 -6.12 13.28 7.29
CA ALA A 48 -5.41 13.81 6.13
C ALA A 48 -3.89 13.83 6.37
N ARG A 49 -3.46 14.30 7.55
CA ARG A 49 -2.04 14.30 7.93
C ARG A 49 -1.47 12.89 8.09
N SER A 50 -2.23 11.96 8.68
CA SER A 50 -1.78 10.58 8.82
C SER A 50 -1.64 9.88 7.47
N LYS A 51 -2.55 10.12 6.52
CA LYS A 51 -2.44 9.63 5.14
C LYS A 51 -1.22 10.19 4.42
N ALA A 52 -0.95 11.49 4.55
CA ALA A 52 0.24 12.11 3.97
C ALA A 52 1.54 11.54 4.58
N ALA A 53 1.59 11.36 5.92
CA ALA A 53 2.72 10.74 6.59
C ALA A 53 2.89 9.26 6.18
N ALA A 54 1.80 8.52 6.04
CA ALA A 54 1.82 7.15 5.55
C ALA A 54 2.35 7.07 4.11
N TRP A 55 1.98 8.01 3.24
CA TRP A 55 2.51 8.09 1.87
C TRP A 55 4.02 8.36 1.85
N ASN A 56 4.52 9.24 2.73
CA ASN A 56 5.97 9.45 2.89
C ASN A 56 6.67 8.18 3.38
N ALA A 57 6.09 7.51 4.38
CA ALA A 57 6.64 6.27 4.91
C ALA A 57 6.67 5.15 3.86
N THR A 58 5.59 4.97 3.09
CA THR A 58 5.57 3.96 2.02
C THR A 58 6.56 4.30 0.92
N SER A 59 6.80 5.58 0.61
CA SER A 59 7.85 5.98 -0.32
C SER A 59 9.24 5.52 0.14
N VAL A 60 9.58 5.72 1.42
CA VAL A 60 10.86 5.24 1.99
C VAL A 60 10.95 3.71 1.95
N ILE A 61 9.86 3.01 2.31
CA ILE A 61 9.80 1.54 2.27
C ILE A 61 10.00 1.02 0.84
N LEU A 62 9.34 1.62 -0.14
CA LEU A 62 9.47 1.24 -1.54
C LEU A 62 10.91 1.49 -2.05
N LEU A 63 11.55 2.59 -1.67
CA LEU A 63 12.97 2.83 -2.01
C LEU A 63 13.89 1.79 -1.40
N ALA A 64 13.69 1.43 -0.13
CA ALA A 64 14.45 0.38 0.52
C ALA A 64 14.26 -0.96 -0.20
N ALA A 65 13.01 -1.35 -0.47
CA ALA A 65 12.68 -2.56 -1.21
C ALA A 65 13.35 -2.58 -2.60
N TRP A 66 13.37 -1.45 -3.30
CA TRP A 66 14.02 -1.34 -4.60
C TRP A 66 15.53 -1.53 -4.52
N ALA A 67 16.19 -0.96 -3.49
CA ALA A 67 17.60 -1.20 -3.24
C ALA A 67 17.90 -2.69 -2.96
N PHE A 68 17.05 -3.36 -2.18
CA PHE A 68 17.16 -4.81 -1.96
C PHE A 68 17.05 -5.60 -3.28
N ILE A 69 16.08 -5.28 -4.14
CA ILE A 69 15.94 -5.95 -5.45
C ILE A 69 17.21 -5.79 -6.28
N ILE A 70 17.81 -4.60 -6.33
CA ILE A 70 19.05 -4.35 -7.08
C ILE A 70 20.22 -5.21 -6.55
N ILE A 71 20.35 -5.31 -5.22
CA ILE A 71 21.45 -6.06 -4.58
C ILE A 71 21.31 -7.57 -4.80
N PHE A 72 20.09 -8.12 -4.67
CA PHE A 72 19.87 -9.57 -4.62
C PHE A 72 19.49 -10.18 -5.98
N ASP A 73 18.75 -9.45 -6.81
CA ASP A 73 18.20 -9.96 -8.08
C ASP A 73 18.78 -9.23 -9.30
N GLY A 74 19.43 -8.08 -9.09
CA GLY A 74 20.01 -7.26 -10.15
C GLY A 74 18.95 -6.62 -11.07
N ILE A 75 19.33 -6.36 -12.32
CA ILE A 75 18.41 -5.84 -13.33
C ILE A 75 17.63 -7.02 -13.94
N SER A 76 16.51 -7.36 -13.30
CA SER A 76 15.60 -8.44 -13.69
C SER A 76 14.16 -7.93 -13.86
N PHE A 77 13.19 -8.84 -14.09
CA PHE A 77 11.77 -8.50 -14.07
C PHE A 77 11.34 -7.77 -12.78
N SER A 78 11.84 -8.19 -11.62
CA SER A 78 11.53 -7.60 -10.32
C SER A 78 11.88 -6.11 -10.27
N PHE A 79 12.99 -5.72 -10.89
CA PHE A 79 13.42 -4.32 -10.98
C PHE A 79 12.43 -3.47 -11.78
N PHE A 80 11.99 -3.95 -12.95
CA PHE A 80 11.03 -3.24 -13.78
C PHE A 80 9.63 -3.19 -13.16
N LEU A 81 9.21 -4.28 -12.50
CA LEU A 81 7.97 -4.31 -11.73
C LEU A 81 8.01 -3.26 -10.62
N MET A 82 9.10 -3.21 -9.85
CA MET A 82 9.29 -2.23 -8.79
C MET A 82 9.31 -0.79 -9.33
N THR A 83 9.93 -0.57 -10.48
CA THR A 83 9.93 0.71 -11.19
C THR A 83 8.50 1.14 -11.55
N GLY A 84 7.70 0.23 -12.10
CA GLY A 84 6.29 0.47 -12.40
C GLY A 84 5.46 0.81 -11.16
N ILE A 85 5.67 0.08 -10.06
CA ILE A 85 5.02 0.36 -8.76
C ILE A 85 5.43 1.74 -8.23
N TRP A 86 6.72 2.08 -8.32
CA TRP A 86 7.23 3.38 -7.90
C TRP A 86 6.60 4.54 -8.69
N VAL A 87 6.52 4.41 -10.01
CA VAL A 87 5.85 5.40 -10.87
C VAL A 87 4.37 5.50 -10.52
N ALA A 88 3.66 4.38 -10.37
CA ALA A 88 2.25 4.37 -10.02
C ALA A 88 1.98 5.01 -8.64
N HIS A 89 2.83 4.74 -7.65
CA HIS A 89 2.76 5.34 -6.31
C HIS A 89 2.87 6.87 -6.36
N ASN A 90 3.82 7.40 -7.14
CA ASN A 90 3.98 8.85 -7.35
C ASN A 90 2.83 9.45 -8.16
N LEU A 91 2.40 8.77 -9.23
CA LEU A 91 1.30 9.22 -10.06
C LEU A 91 -0.02 9.27 -9.27
N SER A 92 -0.22 8.37 -8.32
CA SER A 92 -1.41 8.39 -7.46
C SER A 92 -1.54 9.69 -6.67
N LEU A 93 -0.43 10.26 -6.20
CA LEU A 93 -0.43 11.54 -5.50
C LEU A 93 -0.80 12.69 -6.44
N ILE A 94 -0.23 12.69 -7.66
CA ILE A 94 -0.53 13.70 -8.68
C ILE A 94 -2.03 13.65 -9.04
N VAL A 95 -2.55 12.48 -9.39
CA VAL A 95 -3.95 12.29 -9.79
C VAL A 95 -4.91 12.69 -8.68
N THR A 96 -4.65 12.24 -7.45
CA THR A 96 -5.52 12.60 -6.32
C THR A 96 -5.43 14.08 -5.98
N SER A 97 -4.24 14.68 -6.03
CA SER A 97 -4.06 16.12 -5.79
C SER A 97 -4.84 16.96 -6.80
N VAL A 98 -4.76 16.64 -8.10
CA VAL A 98 -5.50 17.35 -9.16
C VAL A 98 -7.01 17.16 -9.01
N TYR A 99 -7.46 15.95 -8.68
CA TYR A 99 -8.88 15.66 -8.50
C TYR A 99 -9.49 16.47 -7.34
N PHE A 100 -8.81 16.53 -6.20
CA PHE A 100 -9.30 17.27 -5.04
C PHE A 100 -9.05 18.78 -5.11
N SER A 101 -8.02 19.25 -5.83
CA SER A 101 -7.82 20.70 -6.03
C SER A 101 -8.94 21.33 -6.86
N ASN A 102 -9.55 20.57 -7.77
CA ASN A 102 -10.66 21.04 -8.60
C ASN A 102 -12.02 21.05 -7.88
N GLN A 103 -12.08 20.57 -6.62
CA GLN A 103 -13.29 20.56 -5.79
C GLN A 103 -13.30 21.63 -4.70
N ASN A 104 -12.18 22.34 -4.52
CA ASN A 104 -12.08 23.53 -3.67
C ASN A 104 -12.35 24.79 -4.48
#